data_AF-A0A4S5EQ39-F1
#
_entry.id   AF-A0A4S5EQ39-F1
#
_cell.length_a   1.000
_cell.length_b   1.000
_cell.length_c   1.000
_cell.angle_alpha   90.00
_cell.angle_beta   90.00
_cell.angle_gamma   90.00
#
_symmetry.space_group_name_H-M   'P 1'
#
loop_
_entity.id
_entity.type
_entity.pdbx_description
1 polymer ?
#
loop_
_entity_poly.entity_id
_entity_poly.type
_entity_poly.pdbx_seq_one_letter_code
_entity_poly.pdbx_strand_id
1 'polypeptide(L)'
;MRQRSRGRQGTATAEDLLPAEIRRRRCERVLSRDELARRTGYSRQYISQLEQPSRGIPSRPVIAAVDVMLEAGGALIDLREAAVAARAERLRRSPDPEWESRRRVSALLDQRRSDHKLNYLDRLVADLIVKADLLDPPDVTARILAQQSVVDNLLRTPLLPHQQFRLFMLAGHLAGLLAISLVDVDELVGASTCCLEAAVFTELTGHEGLRAWTLAVHELIDAAAARGCSANAGRQPQAADRAPPSLAPPVGAGSPAEHGPQPDGSAAFEPAIPGGDGDASLDEMLIAPGGRDTPPRLIALVKGRIARFATANANAHRTVPPAGISHAFQPPV
;
A
#
# COMPACT_ATOMS: atom_id res chain seq x y z
N MET A 1 25.44 -16.96 -4.17
CA MET A 1 25.04 -18.37 -4.11
C MET A 1 23.80 -18.51 -3.24
N ARG A 2 22.60 -18.64 -3.84
CA ARG A 2 21.35 -18.80 -3.09
C ARG A 2 21.17 -20.28 -2.73
N GLN A 3 21.35 -20.60 -1.45
CA GLN A 3 21.02 -21.90 -0.89
C GLN A 3 19.50 -22.11 -1.03
N ARG A 4 19.10 -22.95 -1.98
CA ARG A 4 17.74 -23.49 -2.02
C ARG A 4 17.60 -24.45 -0.85
N SER A 5 16.77 -24.05 0.10
CA SER A 5 16.16 -24.87 1.14
C SER A 5 15.87 -26.28 0.62
N ARG A 6 16.65 -27.26 1.10
CA ARG A 6 16.35 -28.69 0.99
C ARG A 6 15.09 -28.98 1.80
N GLY A 7 13.93 -28.75 1.19
CA GLY A 7 12.66 -29.20 1.71
C GLY A 7 12.59 -30.72 1.62
N ARG A 8 12.52 -31.36 2.79
CA ARG A 8 11.84 -32.62 3.06
C ARG A 8 12.11 -33.74 2.02
N GLN A 9 13.15 -34.54 2.27
CA GLN A 9 13.23 -35.90 1.71
C GLN A 9 12.08 -36.75 2.31
N GLY A 10 10.86 -36.51 1.84
CA GLY A 10 9.72 -37.39 2.06
C GLY A 10 9.77 -38.51 1.03
N THR A 11 9.52 -39.74 1.46
CA THR A 11 9.32 -40.94 0.65
C THR A 11 8.68 -40.60 -0.69
N ALA A 12 9.41 -40.78 -1.80
CA ALA A 12 8.88 -40.54 -3.15
C ALA A 12 7.57 -41.31 -3.31
N THR A 13 6.48 -40.59 -3.60
CA THR A 13 5.16 -41.23 -3.69
C THR A 13 5.03 -41.94 -5.04
N ALA A 14 4.14 -42.93 -5.15
CA ALA A 14 3.90 -43.63 -6.41
C ALA A 14 3.52 -42.68 -7.57
N GLU A 15 2.92 -41.51 -7.26
CA GLU A 15 2.67 -40.41 -8.20
C GLU A 15 3.96 -39.78 -8.75
N ASP A 16 5.01 -39.66 -7.92
CA ASP A 16 6.31 -39.10 -8.30
C ASP A 16 7.18 -40.10 -9.07
N LEU A 17 6.99 -41.40 -8.79
CA LEU A 17 7.76 -42.49 -9.39
C LEU A 17 7.27 -42.88 -10.79
N LEU A 18 5.97 -42.75 -11.06
CA LEU A 18 5.35 -43.16 -12.33
C LEU A 18 5.98 -42.48 -13.56
N PRO A 19 6.20 -41.15 -13.61
CA PRO A 19 6.83 -40.50 -14.76
C PRO A 19 8.29 -40.92 -14.99
N ALA A 20 9.02 -41.11 -13.89
CA ALA A 20 10.42 -41.55 -13.93
C ALA A 20 10.53 -42.99 -14.45
N GLU A 21 9.62 -43.87 -14.04
CA GLU A 21 9.59 -45.27 -14.45
C GLU A 21 9.23 -45.42 -15.95
N ILE A 22 8.28 -44.64 -16.46
CA ILE A 22 7.95 -44.59 -17.90
C ILE A 22 9.18 -44.18 -18.70
N ARG A 23 9.89 -43.12 -18.26
CA ARG A 23 11.09 -42.64 -18.94
C ARG A 23 12.21 -43.69 -18.90
N ARG A 24 12.42 -44.35 -17.76
CA ARG A 24 13.44 -45.38 -17.58
C ARG A 24 13.23 -46.54 -18.56
N ARG A 25 12.03 -47.13 -18.57
CA ARG A 25 11.70 -48.27 -19.43
C ARG A 25 11.72 -47.94 -20.92
N ARG A 26 11.31 -46.71 -21.29
CA ARG A 26 11.45 -46.25 -22.68
C ARG A 26 12.91 -46.19 -23.12
N CYS A 27 13.79 -45.68 -22.26
CA CYS A 27 15.23 -45.61 -22.55
C CYS A 27 15.89 -47.00 -22.59
N GLU A 28 15.52 -47.91 -21.68
CA GLU A 28 16.02 -49.31 -21.67
C GLU A 28 15.67 -50.06 -22.97
N ARG A 29 14.53 -49.71 -23.60
CA ARG A 29 14.09 -50.26 -24.88
C ARG A 29 14.56 -49.49 -26.11
N VAL A 30 15.35 -48.43 -25.92
CA VAL A 30 15.87 -47.59 -27.01
C VAL A 30 14.74 -47.00 -27.88
N LEU A 31 13.56 -46.75 -27.28
CA LEU A 31 12.42 -46.17 -27.98
C LEU A 31 12.48 -44.64 -27.92
N SER A 32 12.24 -43.97 -29.04
CA SER A 32 12.01 -42.52 -29.04
C SER A 32 10.60 -42.22 -28.53
N ARG A 33 10.35 -40.98 -28.08
CA ARG A 33 8.99 -40.55 -27.69
C ARG A 33 8.02 -40.60 -28.87
N ASP A 34 8.52 -40.32 -30.08
CA ASP A 34 7.75 -40.40 -31.32
C ASP A 34 7.40 -41.84 -31.67
N GLU A 35 8.31 -42.78 -31.41
CA GLU A 35 8.04 -44.21 -31.61
C GLU A 35 7.00 -44.73 -30.61
N LEU A 36 7.14 -44.38 -29.33
CA LEU A 36 6.17 -44.76 -28.32
C LEU A 36 4.78 -44.15 -28.58
N ALA A 37 4.73 -42.90 -29.06
CA ALA A 37 3.51 -42.22 -29.49
C ALA A 37 2.82 -42.98 -30.64
N ARG A 38 3.57 -43.30 -31.70
CA ARG A 38 3.04 -44.06 -32.86
C ARG A 38 2.49 -45.42 -32.45
N ARG A 39 3.20 -46.15 -31.59
CA ARG A 39 2.81 -47.50 -31.14
C ARG A 39 1.62 -47.51 -30.19
N THR A 40 1.48 -46.49 -29.35
CA THR A 40 0.35 -46.37 -28.40
C THR A 40 -0.87 -45.67 -29.00
N GLY A 41 -0.74 -45.02 -30.16
CA GLY A 41 -1.80 -44.23 -30.78
C GLY A 41 -2.02 -42.85 -30.16
N TYR A 42 -1.13 -42.40 -29.26
CA TYR A 42 -1.20 -41.09 -28.61
C TYR A 42 -0.24 -40.09 -29.24
N SER A 43 -0.44 -38.79 -28.99
CA SER A 43 0.45 -37.75 -29.50
C SER A 43 1.80 -37.76 -28.77
N ARG A 44 2.87 -37.40 -29.48
CA ARG A 44 4.22 -37.21 -28.92
C ARG A 44 4.22 -36.25 -27.72
N GLN A 45 3.44 -35.16 -27.81
CA GLN A 45 3.32 -34.17 -26.74
C GLN A 45 2.70 -34.79 -25.49
N TYR A 46 1.69 -35.65 -25.66
CA TYR A 46 1.07 -36.36 -24.56
C TYR A 46 2.02 -37.36 -23.90
N ILE A 47 2.79 -38.13 -24.69
CA ILE A 47 3.86 -39.00 -24.14
C ILE A 47 4.93 -38.19 -23.40
N SER A 48 5.33 -37.03 -23.93
CA SER A 48 6.26 -36.13 -23.24
C SER A 48 5.69 -35.61 -21.91
N GLN A 49 4.37 -35.41 -21.82
CA GLN A 49 3.70 -34.98 -20.59
C GLN A 49 3.65 -36.11 -19.55
N LEU A 50 3.50 -37.37 -19.98
CA LEU A 50 3.53 -38.53 -19.09
C LEU A 50 4.89 -38.75 -18.41
N GLU A 51 5.98 -38.34 -19.06
CA GLU A 51 7.35 -38.41 -18.49
C GLU A 51 7.71 -37.22 -17.59
N GLN A 52 6.83 -36.22 -17.51
CA GLN A 52 7.02 -35.06 -16.66
C GLN A 52 6.29 -35.25 -15.33
N PRO A 53 6.82 -34.71 -14.22
CA PRO A 53 6.09 -34.64 -12.96
C PRO A 53 4.87 -33.73 -13.17
N SER A 54 3.73 -34.34 -13.45
CA SER A 54 2.46 -33.67 -13.72
C SER A 54 1.52 -33.80 -12.52
N ARG A 55 0.64 -32.81 -12.34
CA ARG A 55 -0.19 -32.65 -11.13
C ARG A 55 -1.35 -33.66 -11.02
N GLY A 56 -1.38 -34.68 -11.86
CA GLY A 56 -2.51 -35.62 -11.98
C GLY A 56 -2.09 -37.02 -12.40
N ILE A 57 -2.85 -38.02 -11.93
CA ILE A 57 -2.65 -39.43 -12.28
C ILE A 57 -3.26 -39.68 -13.66
N PRO A 58 -2.50 -40.20 -14.64
CA PRO A 58 -3.03 -40.52 -15.96
C PRO A 58 -4.14 -41.59 -15.91
N SER A 59 -5.01 -41.58 -16.92
CA SER A 59 -6.11 -42.53 -16.99
C SER A 59 -5.61 -43.97 -17.17
N ARG A 60 -6.36 -44.95 -16.63
CA ARG A 60 -5.98 -46.37 -16.68
C ARG A 60 -5.76 -46.89 -18.11
N PRO A 61 -6.61 -46.55 -19.11
CA PRO A 61 -6.40 -47.00 -20.49
C PRO A 61 -5.07 -46.52 -21.09
N VAL A 62 -4.66 -45.28 -20.78
CA VAL A 62 -3.41 -44.70 -21.26
C VAL A 62 -2.21 -45.46 -20.68
N ILE A 63 -2.22 -45.68 -19.37
CA ILE A 63 -1.12 -46.41 -18.70
C ILE A 63 -1.06 -47.86 -19.17
N ALA A 64 -2.21 -48.51 -19.38
CA ALA A 64 -2.24 -49.88 -19.90
C ALA A 64 -1.65 -49.98 -21.31
N ALA A 65 -1.97 -49.04 -22.22
CA ALA A 65 -1.39 -49.02 -23.55
C ALA A 65 0.14 -48.82 -23.51
N VAL A 66 0.62 -47.93 -22.64
CA VAL A 66 2.07 -47.70 -22.44
C VAL A 66 2.75 -48.92 -21.81
N ASP A 67 2.10 -49.59 -20.84
CA ASP A 67 2.61 -50.80 -20.18
C ASP A 67 2.81 -51.95 -21.17
N VAL A 68 1.84 -52.19 -22.05
CA VAL A 68 1.95 -53.20 -23.11
C VAL A 68 3.09 -52.86 -24.08
N MET A 69 3.20 -51.60 -24.52
CA MET A 69 4.26 -51.19 -25.47
C MET A 69 5.67 -51.19 -24.86
N LEU A 70 5.77 -50.94 -23.56
CA LEU A 70 7.02 -51.02 -22.81
C LEU A 70 7.22 -52.42 -22.18
N GLU A 71 6.41 -53.41 -22.57
CA GLU A 71 6.23 -54.74 -21.93
C GLU A 71 6.59 -54.73 -20.44
N ALA A 72 5.94 -53.82 -19.71
CA ALA A 72 6.22 -53.60 -18.30
C ALA A 72 5.55 -54.64 -17.39
N GLY A 73 4.78 -55.57 -17.97
CA GLY A 73 4.21 -56.72 -17.27
C GLY A 73 3.20 -56.34 -16.19
N GLY A 74 2.53 -55.19 -16.35
CA GLY A 74 1.61 -54.62 -15.37
C GLY A 74 2.26 -53.66 -14.37
N ALA A 75 3.59 -53.53 -14.34
CA ALA A 75 4.27 -52.72 -13.33
C ALA A 75 3.86 -51.23 -13.36
N LEU A 76 3.54 -50.65 -14.54
CA LEU A 76 3.06 -49.27 -14.62
C LEU A 76 1.60 -49.16 -14.17
N ILE A 77 0.80 -50.20 -14.40
CA ILE A 77 -0.58 -50.29 -13.90
C ILE A 77 -0.57 -50.37 -12.37
N ASP A 78 0.30 -51.19 -11.79
CA ASP A 78 0.45 -51.31 -10.33
C ASP A 78 0.88 -49.99 -9.69
N LEU A 79 1.85 -49.28 -10.29
CA LEU A 79 2.25 -47.95 -9.84
C LEU A 79 1.11 -46.94 -9.91
N ARG A 80 0.28 -47.01 -10.97
CA ARG A 80 -0.92 -46.17 -11.09
C ARG A 80 -1.94 -46.51 -10.00
N GLU A 81 -2.26 -47.78 -9.77
CA GLU A 81 -3.21 -48.18 -8.74
C GLU A 81 -2.69 -47.79 -7.34
N ALA A 82 -1.40 -47.95 -7.07
CA ALA A 82 -0.76 -47.49 -5.85
C ALA A 82 -0.86 -45.96 -5.69
N ALA A 83 -0.68 -45.19 -6.77
CA ALA A 83 -0.86 -43.74 -6.78
C ALA A 83 -2.31 -43.34 -6.50
N VAL A 84 -3.28 -44.01 -7.12
CA VAL A 84 -4.72 -43.77 -6.90
C VAL A 84 -5.10 -44.12 -5.47
N ALA A 85 -4.63 -45.26 -4.94
CA ALA A 85 -4.87 -45.68 -3.57
C ALA A 85 -4.26 -44.70 -2.56
N ALA A 86 -3.01 -44.24 -2.78
CA ALA A 86 -2.38 -43.22 -1.94
C ALA A 86 -3.12 -41.89 -1.97
N ARG A 87 -3.64 -41.48 -3.15
CA ARG A 87 -4.46 -40.28 -3.28
C ARG A 87 -5.82 -40.43 -2.60
N ALA A 88 -6.48 -41.57 -2.77
CA ALA A 88 -7.75 -41.88 -2.11
C ALA A 88 -7.58 -41.93 -0.58
N GLU A 89 -6.48 -42.50 -0.09
CA GLU A 89 -6.13 -42.53 1.33
C GLU A 89 -5.86 -41.13 1.88
N ARG A 90 -5.16 -40.26 1.13
CA ARG A 90 -4.99 -38.85 1.51
C ARG A 90 -6.31 -38.07 1.54
N LEU A 91 -7.26 -38.41 0.67
CA LEU A 91 -8.60 -37.81 0.67
C LEU A 91 -9.50 -38.37 1.80
N ARG A 92 -9.31 -39.64 2.18
CA ARG A 92 -10.00 -40.29 3.31
C ARG A 92 -9.48 -39.84 4.67
N ARG A 93 -8.19 -39.51 4.75
CA ARG A 93 -7.63 -38.74 5.86
C ARG A 93 -8.17 -37.32 5.75
N SER A 94 -9.36 -37.10 6.31
CA SER A 94 -9.90 -35.76 6.55
C SER A 94 -8.78 -34.83 7.01
N PRO A 95 -8.73 -33.57 6.52
CA PRO A 95 -7.81 -32.58 7.07
C PRO A 95 -7.85 -32.66 8.59
N ASP A 96 -6.69 -32.75 9.23
CA ASP A 96 -6.61 -32.90 10.68
C ASP A 96 -7.45 -31.79 11.33
N PRO A 97 -8.55 -32.13 12.02
CA PRO A 97 -9.45 -31.13 12.58
C PRO A 97 -8.73 -30.28 13.62
N GLU A 98 -7.71 -30.81 14.28
CA GLU A 98 -6.88 -30.07 15.23
C GLU A 98 -6.04 -29.02 14.51
N TRP A 99 -5.35 -29.40 13.41
CA TRP A 99 -4.60 -28.45 12.59
C TRP A 99 -5.50 -27.35 11.99
N GLU A 100 -6.68 -27.71 11.47
CA GLU A 100 -7.63 -26.72 10.95
C GLU A 100 -8.14 -25.78 12.05
N SER A 101 -8.43 -26.31 13.23
CA SER A 101 -8.83 -25.52 14.39
C SER A 101 -7.72 -24.55 14.81
N ARG A 102 -6.48 -25.03 14.94
CA ARG A 102 -5.31 -24.18 15.23
C ARG A 102 -5.11 -23.09 14.17
N ARG A 103 -5.29 -23.42 12.89
CA ARG A 103 -5.23 -22.44 11.78
C ARG A 103 -6.31 -21.37 11.94
N ARG A 104 -7.56 -21.75 12.23
CA ARG A 104 -8.67 -20.81 12.45
C ARG A 104 -8.43 -19.93 13.67
N VAL A 105 -7.97 -20.50 14.78
CA VAL A 105 -7.61 -19.74 16.00
C VAL A 105 -6.48 -18.75 15.72
N SER A 106 -5.43 -19.17 15.01
CA SER A 106 -4.34 -18.25 14.61
C SER A 106 -4.88 -17.09 13.76
N ALA A 107 -5.75 -17.37 12.80
CA ALA A 107 -6.37 -16.33 11.96
C ALA A 107 -7.22 -15.34 12.79
N LEU A 108 -7.96 -15.83 13.79
CA LEU A 108 -8.72 -14.97 14.71
C LEU A 108 -7.79 -14.10 15.58
N LEU A 109 -6.68 -14.66 16.06
CA LEU A 109 -5.69 -13.90 16.85
C LEU A 109 -5.00 -12.83 16.00
N ASP A 110 -4.69 -13.13 14.73
CA ASP A 110 -4.12 -12.16 13.79
C ASP A 110 -5.13 -11.03 13.50
N GLN A 111 -6.42 -11.34 13.38
CA GLN A 111 -7.49 -10.33 13.26
C GLN A 111 -7.59 -9.45 14.51
N ARG A 112 -7.48 -10.00 15.73
CA ARG A 112 -7.46 -9.21 16.97
C ARG A 112 -6.24 -8.29 17.05
N ARG A 113 -5.07 -8.73 16.57
CA ARG A 113 -3.87 -7.88 16.49
C ARG A 113 -4.10 -6.70 15.53
N SER A 114 -4.80 -6.92 14.41
CA SER A 114 -5.18 -5.86 13.50
C SER A 114 -6.12 -4.84 14.15
N ASP A 115 -7.09 -5.28 14.98
CA ASP A 115 -7.94 -4.35 15.74
C ASP A 115 -7.15 -3.46 16.70
N HIS A 116 -6.16 -4.02 17.41
CA HIS A 116 -5.30 -3.22 18.27
C HIS A 116 -4.52 -2.15 17.50
N LYS A 117 -4.01 -2.49 16.30
CA LYS A 117 -3.34 -1.52 15.42
C LYS A 117 -4.30 -0.44 14.91
N LEU A 118 -5.53 -0.81 14.54
CA LEU A 118 -6.56 0.14 14.13
C LEU A 118 -6.97 1.07 15.27
N ASN A 119 -7.12 0.56 16.49
CA ASN A 119 -7.39 1.37 17.68
C ASN A 119 -6.25 2.34 17.99
N TYR A 120 -5.00 1.91 17.79
CA TYR A 120 -3.84 2.79 17.92
C TYR A 120 -3.86 3.91 16.86
N LEU A 121 -4.13 3.57 15.59
CA LEU A 121 -4.25 4.56 14.51
C LEU A 121 -5.39 5.54 14.77
N ASP A 122 -6.55 5.06 15.23
CA ASP A 122 -7.70 5.88 15.57
C ASP A 122 -7.37 6.92 16.65
N ARG A 123 -6.72 6.51 17.74
CA ARG A 123 -6.26 7.43 18.79
C ARG A 123 -5.24 8.43 18.27
N LEU A 124 -4.31 7.98 17.40
CA LEU A 124 -3.30 8.85 16.83
C LEU A 124 -3.92 9.89 15.88
N VAL A 125 -4.87 9.50 15.03
CA VAL A 125 -5.59 10.44 14.16
C VAL A 125 -6.35 11.45 15.01
N ALA A 126 -7.08 10.99 16.03
CA ALA A 126 -7.78 11.89 16.95
C ALA A 126 -6.83 12.89 17.62
N ASP A 127 -5.69 12.43 18.15
CA ASP A 127 -4.68 13.27 18.78
C ASP A 127 -4.08 14.30 17.81
N LEU A 128 -3.79 13.89 16.57
CA LEU A 128 -3.31 14.79 15.52
C LEU A 128 -4.33 15.86 15.17
N ILE A 129 -5.62 15.50 15.08
CA ILE A 129 -6.69 16.47 14.81
C ILE A 129 -6.76 17.52 15.93
N VAL A 130 -6.57 17.12 17.20
CA VAL A 130 -6.53 18.07 18.32
C VAL A 130 -5.31 18.98 18.24
N LYS A 131 -4.15 18.42 17.88
CA LYS A 131 -2.86 19.12 17.94
C LYS A 131 -2.47 19.83 16.65
N ALA A 132 -3.21 19.67 15.57
CA ALA A 132 -2.84 20.20 14.25
C ALA A 132 -2.79 21.74 14.18
N ASP A 133 -3.41 22.45 15.12
CA ASP A 133 -3.26 23.91 15.27
C ASP A 133 -2.11 24.32 16.22
N LEU A 134 -1.57 23.37 16.99
CA LEU A 134 -0.55 23.61 18.03
C LEU A 134 0.85 23.19 17.59
N LEU A 135 0.95 22.29 16.62
CA LEU A 135 2.22 21.75 16.13
C LEU A 135 2.68 22.49 14.89
N ASP A 136 4.00 22.63 14.76
CA ASP A 136 4.60 23.14 13.54
C ASP A 136 4.32 22.18 12.37
N PRO A 137 3.98 22.69 11.17
CA PRO A 137 3.70 21.86 9.98
C PRO A 137 4.75 20.75 9.70
N PRO A 138 6.07 20.99 9.76
CA PRO A 138 7.04 19.91 9.55
C PRO A 138 6.93 18.78 10.57
N ASP A 139 6.58 19.07 11.82
CA ASP A 139 6.42 18.06 12.87
C ASP A 139 5.17 17.21 12.67
N VAL A 140 4.07 17.83 12.21
CA VAL A 140 2.84 17.12 11.82
C VAL A 140 3.13 16.21 10.63
N THR A 141 3.80 16.72 9.60
CA THR A 141 4.20 15.95 8.42
C THR A 141 5.07 14.75 8.80
N ALA A 142 6.14 14.96 9.58
CA ALA A 142 7.02 13.89 10.02
C ALA A 142 6.27 12.82 10.84
N ARG A 143 5.36 13.25 11.73
CA ARG A 143 4.54 12.33 12.53
C ARG A 143 3.61 11.51 11.65
N ILE A 144 2.95 12.09 10.65
CA ILE A 144 2.06 11.37 9.74
C ILE A 144 2.85 10.38 8.88
N LEU A 145 3.97 10.81 8.27
CA LEU A 145 4.82 9.95 7.45
C LEU A 145 5.36 8.74 8.23
N ALA A 146 5.71 8.91 9.51
CA ALA A 146 6.14 7.81 10.35
C ALA A 146 5.07 6.71 10.51
N GLN A 147 3.78 7.09 10.45
CA GLN A 147 2.66 6.15 10.61
C GLN A 147 2.17 5.55 9.28
N GLN A 148 2.58 6.09 8.12
CA GLN A 148 2.22 5.53 6.81
C GLN A 148 2.69 4.07 6.67
N SER A 149 3.84 3.72 7.24
CA SER A 149 4.33 2.34 7.27
C SER A 149 3.36 1.37 7.97
N VAL A 150 2.61 1.83 8.99
CA VAL A 150 1.61 1.03 9.69
C VAL A 150 0.38 0.83 8.81
N VAL A 151 -0.07 1.90 8.14
CA VAL A 151 -1.20 1.85 7.19
C VAL A 151 -0.89 0.93 6.01
N ASP A 152 0.28 1.07 5.38
CA ASP A 152 0.72 0.23 4.25
C ASP A 152 0.78 -1.25 4.61
N ASN A 153 1.29 -1.55 5.80
CA ASN A 153 1.35 -2.93 6.30
C ASN A 153 -0.06 -3.50 6.53
N LEU A 154 -0.99 -2.68 7.04
CA LEU A 154 -2.38 -3.10 7.22
C LEU A 154 -3.11 -3.29 5.89
N LEU A 155 -2.88 -2.42 4.89
CA LEU A 155 -3.46 -2.53 3.54
C LEU A 155 -3.04 -3.83 2.81
N ARG A 156 -1.85 -4.36 3.12
CA ARG A 156 -1.34 -5.63 2.56
C ARG A 156 -1.80 -6.86 3.33
N THR A 157 -2.41 -6.68 4.49
CA THR A 157 -2.87 -7.77 5.35
C THR A 157 -4.32 -8.11 5.04
N PRO A 158 -4.73 -9.40 4.99
CA PRO A 158 -6.14 -9.75 4.88
C PRO A 158 -6.90 -9.32 6.15
N LEU A 159 -7.82 -8.36 6.00
CA LEU A 159 -8.64 -7.79 7.06
C LEU A 159 -10.10 -8.21 6.94
N LEU A 160 -10.83 -8.20 8.05
CA LEU A 160 -12.29 -8.34 8.02
C LEU A 160 -12.93 -7.10 7.36
N PRO A 161 -14.12 -7.20 6.74
CA PRO A 161 -14.74 -6.09 6.04
C PRO A 161 -14.88 -4.80 6.87
N HIS A 162 -15.26 -4.90 8.15
CA HIS A 162 -15.37 -3.76 9.05
C HIS A 162 -14.00 -3.15 9.41
N GLN A 163 -12.97 -3.98 9.57
CA GLN A 163 -11.59 -3.54 9.81
C GLN A 163 -11.02 -2.79 8.61
N GLN A 164 -11.29 -3.30 7.41
CA GLN A 164 -10.89 -2.68 6.16
C GLN A 164 -11.60 -1.32 5.96
N PHE A 165 -12.91 -1.26 6.24
CA PHE A 165 -13.67 -0.02 6.23
C PHE A 165 -13.06 1.02 7.17
N ARG A 166 -12.78 0.63 8.42
CA ARG A 166 -12.18 1.49 9.43
C ARG A 166 -10.77 1.95 9.05
N LEU A 167 -9.97 1.09 8.42
CA LEU A 167 -8.66 1.45 7.89
C LEU A 167 -8.75 2.54 6.82
N PHE A 168 -9.67 2.41 5.87
CA PHE A 168 -9.86 3.41 4.81
C PHE A 168 -10.33 4.75 5.39
N MET A 169 -11.22 4.72 6.38
CA MET A 169 -11.62 5.92 7.10
C MET A 169 -10.42 6.64 7.74
N LEU A 170 -9.57 5.89 8.44
CA LEU A 170 -8.37 6.45 9.10
C LEU A 170 -7.33 6.96 8.10
N ALA A 171 -7.10 6.20 7.00
CA ALA A 171 -6.18 6.60 5.95
C ALA A 171 -6.63 7.90 5.25
N GLY A 172 -7.93 8.05 4.99
CA GLY A 172 -8.49 9.28 4.42
C GLY A 172 -8.27 10.51 5.30
N HIS A 173 -8.45 10.38 6.62
CA HIS A 173 -8.19 11.47 7.56
C HIS A 173 -6.69 11.82 7.63
N LEU A 174 -5.80 10.81 7.67
CA LEU A 174 -4.35 11.03 7.65
C LEU A 174 -3.89 11.73 6.37
N ALA A 175 -4.40 11.30 5.21
CA ALA A 175 -4.08 11.91 3.93
C ALA A 175 -4.55 13.38 3.87
N GLY A 176 -5.76 13.69 4.38
CA GLY A 176 -6.24 15.06 4.48
C GLY A 176 -5.41 15.94 5.43
N LEU A 177 -5.01 15.41 6.59
CA LEU A 177 -4.12 16.12 7.53
C LEU A 177 -2.74 16.38 6.91
N LEU A 178 -2.20 15.43 6.17
CA LEU A 178 -0.94 15.59 5.45
C LEU A 178 -1.06 16.67 4.37
N ALA A 179 -2.17 16.67 3.61
CA ALA A 179 -2.43 17.69 2.60
C ALA A 179 -2.44 19.09 3.22
N ILE A 180 -3.16 19.26 4.33
CA ILE A 180 -3.20 20.49 5.12
C ILE A 180 -1.78 20.91 5.57
N SER A 181 -1.00 19.98 6.09
CA SER A 181 0.38 20.27 6.51
C SER A 181 1.27 20.75 5.36
N LEU A 182 1.12 20.13 4.18
CA LEU A 182 1.85 20.51 2.96
C LEU A 182 1.43 21.87 2.41
N VAL A 183 0.16 22.26 2.55
CA VAL A 183 -0.31 23.62 2.22
C VAL A 183 0.41 24.67 3.08
N ASP A 184 0.64 24.40 4.36
CA ASP A 184 1.31 25.37 5.24
C ASP A 184 2.79 25.61 4.90
N VAL A 185 3.43 24.67 4.21
CA VAL A 185 4.81 24.80 3.71
C VAL A 185 4.88 25.16 2.22
N ASP A 186 3.76 25.54 1.61
CA ASP A 186 3.62 25.93 0.18
C ASP A 186 3.93 24.80 -0.83
N GLU A 187 3.85 23.54 -0.40
CA GLU A 187 4.06 22.35 -1.25
C GLU A 187 2.73 21.89 -1.89
N LEU A 188 2.17 22.73 -2.76
CA LEU A 188 0.81 22.54 -3.30
C LEU A 188 0.64 21.24 -4.11
N VAL A 189 1.67 20.81 -4.85
CA VAL A 189 1.60 19.56 -5.64
C VAL A 189 1.45 18.34 -4.73
N GLY A 190 2.21 18.31 -3.64
CA GLY A 190 2.10 17.29 -2.61
C GLY A 190 0.74 17.33 -1.93
N ALA A 191 0.27 18.53 -1.57
CA ALA A 191 -1.05 18.71 -0.97
C ALA A 191 -2.19 18.18 -1.85
N SER A 192 -2.19 18.51 -3.15
CA SER A 192 -3.19 17.99 -4.10
C SER A 192 -3.15 16.47 -4.22
N THR A 193 -1.96 15.87 -4.22
CA THR A 193 -1.79 14.41 -4.29
C THR A 193 -2.39 13.72 -3.07
N CYS A 194 -2.09 14.21 -1.87
CA CYS A 194 -2.67 13.69 -0.62
C CYS A 194 -4.17 13.94 -0.53
N CYS A 195 -4.68 15.06 -1.07
CA CYS A 195 -6.12 15.31 -1.14
C CYS A 195 -6.83 14.33 -2.09
N LEU A 196 -6.21 13.97 -3.21
CA LEU A 196 -6.75 12.96 -4.13
C LEU A 196 -6.79 11.58 -3.47
N GLU A 197 -5.75 11.22 -2.71
CA GLU A 197 -5.72 9.99 -1.92
C GLU A 197 -6.89 9.95 -0.91
N ALA A 198 -7.12 11.04 -0.18
CA ALA A 198 -8.26 11.17 0.73
C ALA A 198 -9.61 11.01 -0.01
N ALA A 199 -9.73 11.52 -1.24
CA ALA A 199 -10.92 11.35 -2.08
C ALA A 199 -11.13 9.89 -2.50
N VAL A 200 -10.07 9.15 -2.84
CA VAL A 200 -10.18 7.71 -3.12
C VAL A 200 -10.72 6.95 -1.92
N PHE A 201 -10.18 7.21 -0.72
CA PHE A 201 -10.69 6.57 0.51
C PHE A 201 -12.12 7.00 0.87
N THR A 202 -12.50 8.24 0.53
CA THR A 202 -13.88 8.71 0.66
C THR A 202 -14.84 7.88 -0.19
N GLU A 203 -14.49 7.65 -1.46
CA GLU A 203 -15.35 6.87 -2.37
C GLU A 203 -15.41 5.39 -1.97
N LEU A 204 -14.33 4.83 -1.46
CA LEU A 204 -14.29 3.44 -0.96
C LEU A 204 -15.12 3.24 0.31
N THR A 205 -15.30 4.29 1.12
CA THR A 205 -16.06 4.22 2.37
C THR A 205 -17.49 4.72 2.23
N GLY A 206 -17.78 5.59 1.27
CA GLY A 206 -19.08 6.25 1.14
C GLY A 206 -19.46 7.11 2.35
N HIS A 207 -18.52 7.43 3.23
CA HIS A 207 -18.80 8.08 4.51
C HIS A 207 -18.96 9.59 4.33
N GLU A 208 -20.13 10.13 4.68
CA GLU A 208 -20.46 11.54 4.47
C GLU A 208 -19.55 12.50 5.24
N GLY A 209 -19.20 12.18 6.48
CA GLY A 209 -18.26 12.99 7.28
C GLY A 209 -16.86 13.10 6.64
N LEU A 210 -16.29 11.99 6.17
CA LEU A 210 -15.00 12.00 5.46
C LEU A 210 -15.13 12.74 4.11
N ARG A 211 -16.26 12.62 3.42
CA ARG A 211 -16.52 13.38 2.19
C ARG A 211 -16.53 14.89 2.44
N ALA A 212 -17.26 15.34 3.46
CA ALA A 212 -17.30 16.75 3.84
C ALA A 212 -15.90 17.26 4.22
N TRP A 213 -15.14 16.45 4.95
CA TRP A 213 -13.74 16.75 5.27
C TRP A 213 -12.88 16.92 4.02
N THR A 214 -12.87 15.94 3.12
CA THR A 214 -12.07 15.98 1.89
C THR A 214 -12.41 17.19 1.02
N LEU A 215 -13.69 17.53 0.88
CA LEU A 215 -14.11 18.73 0.14
C LEU A 215 -13.58 20.02 0.79
N ALA A 216 -13.63 20.12 2.12
CA ALA A 216 -13.10 21.27 2.84
C ALA A 216 -11.58 21.41 2.66
N VAL A 217 -10.84 20.30 2.66
CA VAL A 217 -9.39 20.30 2.35
C VAL A 217 -9.12 20.72 0.90
N HIS A 218 -9.94 20.27 -0.05
CA HIS A 218 -9.83 20.67 -1.45
C HIS A 218 -10.03 22.19 -1.62
N GLU A 219 -11.08 22.75 -1.01
CA GLU A 219 -11.33 24.20 -1.02
C GLU A 219 -10.17 25.00 -0.41
N LEU A 220 -9.54 24.48 0.65
CA LEU A 220 -8.36 25.09 1.26
C LEU A 220 -7.17 25.15 0.28
N ILE A 221 -6.92 24.06 -0.44
CA ILE A 221 -5.83 23.98 -1.43
C ILE A 221 -6.08 24.97 -2.57
N ASP A 222 -7.31 25.04 -3.08
CA ASP A 222 -7.69 25.98 -4.14
C ASP A 222 -7.49 27.45 -3.70
N ALA A 223 -7.88 27.77 -2.46
CA ALA A 223 -7.65 29.10 -1.88
C ALA A 223 -6.14 29.44 -1.78
N ALA A 224 -5.31 28.48 -1.39
CA ALA A 224 -3.86 28.65 -1.32
C ALA A 224 -3.24 28.82 -2.72
N ALA A 225 -3.68 28.03 -3.71
CA ALA A 225 -3.21 28.13 -5.09
C ALA A 225 -3.56 29.48 -5.74
N ALA A 226 -4.77 30.00 -5.50
CA ALA A 226 -5.20 31.31 -5.99
C ALA A 226 -4.30 32.45 -5.46
N ARG A 227 -3.83 32.35 -4.21
CA ARG A 227 -2.86 33.29 -3.63
C ARG A 227 -1.51 33.25 -4.34
N GLY A 228 -0.97 32.07 -4.62
CA GLY A 228 0.31 31.91 -5.33
C GLY A 228 0.28 32.57 -6.72
N CYS A 229 -0.82 32.41 -7.45
CA CYS A 229 -1.04 33.07 -8.74
C CYS A 229 -1.13 34.60 -8.63
N SER A 230 -1.86 35.12 -7.63
CA SER A 230 -1.99 36.57 -7.42
C SER A 230 -0.66 37.22 -7.00
N ALA A 231 0.13 36.57 -6.15
CA ALA A 231 1.46 37.04 -5.74
C ALA A 231 2.45 37.08 -6.91
N ASN A 232 2.40 36.10 -7.82
CA ASN A 232 3.22 36.09 -9.02
C ASN A 232 2.74 37.09 -10.09
N ALA A 233 1.44 37.35 -10.21
CA ALA A 233 0.90 38.38 -11.10
C ALA A 233 1.23 39.82 -10.65
N GLY A 234 1.42 40.05 -9.34
CA GLY A 234 1.91 41.31 -8.78
C GLY A 234 3.42 41.55 -8.99
N ARG A 235 4.20 40.51 -9.28
CA ARG A 235 5.58 40.61 -9.79
C ARG A 235 5.56 40.74 -11.31
N GLN A 236 5.21 41.92 -11.82
CA GLN A 236 5.60 42.26 -13.18
C GLN A 236 7.13 42.18 -13.30
N PRO A 237 7.69 41.59 -14.37
CA PRO A 237 9.12 41.63 -14.60
C PRO A 237 9.51 43.09 -14.80
N GLN A 238 10.22 43.68 -13.82
CA GLN A 238 11.01 44.86 -14.11
C GLN A 238 11.93 44.45 -15.26
N ALA A 239 11.71 45.07 -16.42
CA ALA A 239 12.50 44.89 -17.60
C ALA A 239 13.96 45.13 -17.22
N ALA A 240 14.70 44.02 -17.07
CA ALA A 240 16.14 44.04 -16.92
C ALA A 240 16.70 44.60 -18.22
N ASP A 241 17.12 45.85 -18.13
CA ASP A 241 17.91 46.53 -19.14
C ASP A 241 19.13 45.66 -19.48
N ARG A 242 19.27 45.36 -20.78
CA ARG A 242 20.28 44.46 -21.32
C ARG A 242 21.64 45.15 -21.29
N ALA A 243 22.62 44.54 -20.62
CA ALA A 243 24.02 44.67 -20.99
C ALA A 243 24.65 43.25 -21.12
N PRO A 244 25.45 42.97 -22.16
CA PRO A 244 25.89 41.63 -22.56
C PRO A 244 27.05 41.05 -21.71
N PRO A 245 27.32 39.73 -21.80
CA PRO A 245 28.21 39.00 -20.91
C PRO A 245 29.69 39.16 -21.32
N SER A 246 30.57 39.28 -20.32
CA SER A 246 32.03 39.19 -20.51
C SER A 246 32.55 37.84 -20.02
N LEU A 247 33.38 37.22 -20.86
CA LEU A 247 33.95 35.88 -20.76
C LEU A 247 35.24 35.85 -19.92
N ALA A 248 35.39 34.74 -19.15
CA ALA A 248 36.63 33.97 -18.88
C ALA A 248 37.64 34.43 -17.78
N PRO A 249 38.50 33.53 -17.23
CA PRO A 249 38.32 32.09 -16.87
C PRO A 249 39.04 31.70 -15.51
N PRO A 250 39.66 30.50 -15.26
CA PRO A 250 39.36 29.68 -14.05
C PRO A 250 40.57 29.23 -13.20
N VAL A 251 40.56 29.36 -11.87
CA VAL A 251 41.54 28.69 -10.96
C VAL A 251 40.88 28.64 -9.57
N GLY A 252 40.89 27.60 -8.73
CA GLY A 252 41.50 26.27 -8.72
C GLY A 252 41.15 25.60 -7.38
N ALA A 253 41.25 24.26 -7.37
CA ALA A 253 41.33 23.29 -6.28
C ALA A 253 41.07 23.70 -4.80
N GLY A 254 40.23 22.89 -4.12
CA GLY A 254 40.23 22.78 -2.67
C GLY A 254 39.07 21.95 -2.08
N SER A 255 39.20 20.63 -2.05
CA SER A 255 38.63 19.75 -1.01
C SER A 255 39.78 19.34 -0.06
N PRO A 256 39.59 18.84 1.20
CA PRO A 256 38.42 18.08 1.69
C PRO A 256 38.01 18.28 3.19
N ALA A 257 36.92 17.58 3.56
CA ALA A 257 36.64 16.90 4.84
C ALA A 257 36.30 17.69 6.12
N GLU A 258 35.16 17.34 6.75
CA GLU A 258 34.99 16.93 8.18
C GLU A 258 33.47 16.71 8.44
N HIS A 259 32.97 15.49 8.69
CA HIS A 259 32.89 14.73 9.96
C HIS A 259 31.88 15.22 11.03
N GLY A 260 30.62 14.76 10.88
CA GLY A 260 29.70 14.30 11.96
C GLY A 260 29.04 15.33 12.91
N PRO A 261 28.06 14.92 13.76
CA PRO A 261 27.41 13.61 13.91
C PRO A 261 25.86 13.65 13.90
N GLN A 262 25.25 12.47 13.64
CA GLN A 262 23.85 12.16 13.92
C GLN A 262 23.58 12.03 15.43
N PRO A 263 22.32 12.17 15.88
CA PRO A 263 21.84 11.45 17.05
C PRO A 263 20.76 10.42 16.70
N ASP A 264 21.07 9.17 17.04
CA ASP A 264 20.14 8.10 17.39
C ASP A 264 19.24 8.53 18.55
N GLY A 265 17.98 8.11 18.51
CA GLY A 265 16.99 8.42 19.55
C GLY A 265 15.68 7.64 19.42
N SER A 266 15.77 6.36 19.07
CA SER A 266 14.64 5.42 19.12
C SER A 266 14.30 5.05 20.56
N ALA A 267 13.56 5.93 21.24
CA ALA A 267 12.93 5.60 22.52
C ALA A 267 11.63 4.83 22.29
N ALA A 268 11.67 3.53 22.60
CA ALA A 268 10.49 2.70 22.76
C ALA A 268 9.63 3.26 23.91
N PHE A 269 8.40 3.67 23.60
CA PHE A 269 7.42 4.09 24.59
C PHE A 269 6.28 3.06 24.59
N GLU A 270 6.26 2.19 25.59
CA GLU A 270 5.07 1.40 25.94
C GLU A 270 4.11 2.29 26.75
N PRO A 271 2.84 2.46 26.33
CA PRO A 271 1.81 2.89 27.25
C PRO A 271 0.99 1.70 27.73
N ALA A 272 0.86 1.66 29.06
CA ALA A 272 0.08 0.72 29.84
C ALA A 272 -1.39 0.62 29.41
N ILE A 273 -1.93 -0.58 29.58
CA ILE A 273 -3.32 -0.96 29.34
C ILE A 273 -4.21 -0.49 30.50
N PRO A 274 -5.32 0.22 30.23
CA PRO A 274 -6.55 0.01 30.98
C PRO A 274 -7.55 -0.76 30.11
N GLY A 275 -8.07 -1.84 30.67
CA GLY A 275 -9.15 -2.62 30.07
C GLY A 275 -10.46 -1.83 30.03
N GLY A 276 -11.36 -2.25 29.13
CA GLY A 276 -12.73 -1.74 29.03
C GLY A 276 -13.32 -2.01 27.67
N ASP A 277 -14.13 -3.08 27.62
CA ASP A 277 -15.40 -3.28 26.90
C ASP A 277 -15.50 -2.83 25.42
N GLY A 278 -15.86 -3.66 24.45
CA GLY A 278 -16.67 -4.88 24.54
C GLY A 278 -18.08 -4.71 23.96
N ASP A 279 -18.39 -3.66 23.17
CA ASP A 279 -19.40 -3.70 22.09
C ASP A 279 -19.41 -2.34 21.36
N ALA A 280 -18.66 -2.23 20.26
CA ALA A 280 -18.75 -1.05 19.41
C ALA A 280 -19.93 -1.25 18.43
N SER A 281 -21.03 -0.56 18.69
CA SER A 281 -22.23 -0.57 17.85
C SER A 281 -21.89 -0.15 16.41
N LEU A 282 -22.61 -0.68 15.41
CA LEU A 282 -22.52 -0.27 14.00
C LEU A 282 -22.65 1.25 13.81
N ASP A 283 -23.39 1.92 14.69
CA ASP A 283 -23.51 3.38 14.75
C ASP A 283 -22.22 4.08 15.19
N GLU A 284 -21.39 3.43 16.01
CA GLU A 284 -20.10 3.96 16.48
C GLU A 284 -19.03 3.86 15.38
N MET A 285 -19.19 2.90 14.48
CA MET A 285 -18.33 2.70 13.30
C MET A 285 -18.57 3.75 12.19
N LEU A 286 -19.66 4.51 12.29
CA LEU A 286 -20.03 5.65 11.43
C LEU A 286 -19.64 7.01 12.04
N ILE A 287 -18.90 7.01 13.15
CA ILE A 287 -18.42 8.22 13.79
C ILE A 287 -16.98 8.47 13.31
N ALA A 288 -16.65 9.73 13.01
CA ALA A 288 -15.30 10.13 12.63
C ALA A 288 -14.27 9.70 13.71
N PRO A 289 -12.98 9.50 13.33
CA PRO A 289 -11.94 9.05 14.25
C PRO A 289 -11.87 9.91 15.51
N GLY A 290 -11.90 9.32 16.71
CA GLY A 290 -11.95 10.08 17.96
C GLY A 290 -13.35 10.53 18.44
N GLY A 291 -14.42 10.10 17.78
CA GLY A 291 -15.79 10.26 18.27
C GLY A 291 -16.52 11.50 17.72
N ARG A 292 -17.64 11.84 18.36
CA ARG A 292 -18.58 12.88 17.87
C ARG A 292 -18.02 14.30 17.88
N ASP A 293 -16.93 14.53 18.60
CA ASP A 293 -16.26 15.83 18.71
C ASP A 293 -15.30 16.10 17.54
N THR A 294 -15.00 15.09 16.72
CA THR A 294 -14.04 15.21 15.63
C THR A 294 -14.55 16.06 14.45
N PRO A 295 -15.78 15.87 13.93
CA PRO A 295 -16.29 16.70 12.84
C PRO A 295 -16.27 18.21 13.11
N PRO A 296 -16.73 18.74 14.27
CA PRO A 296 -16.68 20.17 14.51
C PRO A 296 -15.24 20.72 14.62
N ARG A 297 -14.28 19.91 15.11
CA ARG A 297 -12.85 20.30 15.17
C ARG A 297 -12.20 20.39 13.80
N LEU A 298 -12.46 19.41 12.93
CA LEU A 298 -12.00 19.43 11.54
C LEU A 298 -12.52 20.67 10.79
N ILE A 299 -13.80 21.00 10.98
CA ILE A 299 -14.41 22.21 10.40
C ILE A 299 -13.73 23.48 10.95
N ALA A 300 -13.50 23.56 12.25
CA ALA A 300 -12.85 24.70 12.88
C ALA A 300 -11.43 24.91 12.34
N LEU A 301 -10.68 23.82 12.18
CA LEU A 301 -9.31 23.82 11.66
C LEU A 301 -9.26 24.38 10.23
N VAL A 302 -10.08 23.85 9.31
CA VAL A 302 -10.11 24.33 7.92
C VAL A 302 -10.54 25.79 7.85
N LYS A 303 -11.61 26.17 8.57
CA LYS A 303 -12.07 27.56 8.61
C LYS A 303 -11.00 28.51 9.14
N GLY A 304 -10.29 28.12 10.19
CA GLY A 304 -9.17 28.88 10.75
C GLY A 304 -8.08 29.12 9.71
N ARG A 305 -7.73 28.10 8.91
CA ARG A 305 -6.72 28.24 7.84
C ARG A 305 -7.20 29.11 6.68
N ILE A 306 -8.42 28.91 6.18
CA ILE A 306 -9.01 29.75 5.14
C ILE A 306 -9.01 31.23 5.58
N ALA A 307 -9.39 31.51 6.84
CA ALA A 307 -9.38 32.87 7.39
C ALA A 307 -7.95 33.47 7.46
N ARG A 308 -6.93 32.67 7.82
CA ARG A 308 -5.52 33.10 7.76
C ARG A 308 -5.11 33.48 6.35
N PHE A 309 -5.48 32.69 5.34
CA PHE A 309 -5.19 33.01 3.93
C PHE A 309 -5.92 34.27 3.44
N ALA A 310 -7.19 34.46 3.84
CA ALA A 310 -7.97 35.64 3.48
C ALA A 310 -7.42 36.93 4.13
N THR A 311 -7.03 36.88 5.41
CA THR A 311 -6.51 38.05 6.15
C THR A 311 -5.08 38.43 5.73
N ALA A 312 -4.24 37.46 5.39
CA ALA A 312 -2.92 37.72 4.81
C ALA A 312 -3.01 38.45 3.46
N ASN A 313 -4.09 38.26 2.70
CA ASN A 313 -4.38 39.00 1.47
C ASN A 313 -4.80 40.46 1.75
N ALA A 314 -5.61 40.69 2.78
CA ALA A 314 -6.05 42.04 3.17
C ALA A 314 -4.90 42.92 3.67
N ASN A 315 -3.92 42.35 4.38
CA ASN A 315 -2.74 43.08 4.85
C ASN A 315 -1.72 43.36 3.71
N ALA A 316 -1.63 42.50 2.69
CA ALA A 316 -0.79 42.76 1.51
C ALA A 316 -1.29 43.95 0.70
N HIS A 317 -2.61 44.14 0.60
CA HIS A 317 -3.21 45.29 -0.10
C HIS A 317 -3.24 46.60 0.72
N ARG A 318 -2.91 46.58 2.01
CA ARG A 318 -2.99 47.77 2.89
C ARG A 318 -1.66 48.53 3.06
N THR A 319 -0.59 48.09 2.40
CA THR A 319 0.76 48.67 2.56
C THR A 319 1.14 49.73 1.53
N VAL A 320 0.22 50.14 0.64
CA VAL A 320 0.44 51.29 -0.24
C VAL A 320 -0.27 52.51 0.35
N PRO A 321 0.45 53.50 0.94
CA PRO A 321 -0.16 54.79 1.21
C PRO A 321 -0.54 55.43 -0.13
N PRO A 322 -1.70 56.09 -0.27
CA PRO A 322 -2.02 56.81 -1.49
C PRO A 322 -1.00 57.92 -1.68
N ALA A 323 -0.10 57.75 -2.65
CA ALA A 323 0.76 58.80 -3.14
C ALA A 323 -0.13 59.97 -3.60
N GLY A 324 0.21 61.16 -3.13
CA GLY A 324 -0.58 62.38 -3.25
C GLY A 324 -0.99 62.69 -4.68
N ILE A 325 -2.23 63.17 -4.80
CA ILE A 325 -2.76 63.79 -6.00
C ILE A 325 -1.99 65.09 -6.21
N SER A 326 -1.07 65.11 -7.18
CA SER A 326 -0.38 66.32 -7.63
C SER A 326 -1.39 67.33 -8.17
N HIS A 327 -1.53 68.44 -7.45
CA HIS A 327 -2.06 69.69 -7.98
C HIS A 327 -1.03 70.29 -8.95
N ALA A 328 -1.35 70.31 -10.24
CA ALA A 328 -0.71 71.19 -11.21
C ALA A 328 -1.69 71.48 -12.37
N PHE A 329 -2.55 72.47 -12.15
CA PHE A 329 -3.20 73.21 -13.25
C PHE A 329 -3.48 74.64 -12.77
N GLN A 330 -2.72 75.61 -13.27
CA GLN A 330 -3.00 77.04 -13.20
C GLN A 330 -3.34 77.52 -14.62
N PRO A 331 -4.46 78.21 -14.85
CA PRO A 331 -4.71 78.87 -16.13
C PRO A 331 -4.07 80.26 -16.16
N PRO A 332 -3.63 80.74 -17.33
CA PRO A 332 -3.13 82.10 -17.50
C PRO A 332 -4.28 83.13 -17.57
N VAL A 333 -3.93 84.36 -17.20
CA VAL A 333 -4.74 85.58 -17.04
C VAL A 333 -5.47 85.99 -18.31
#